data_AF-A0A9E1ZKE6-F1
#
_entry.id   AF-A0A9E1ZKE6-F1
#
_cell.length_a   1.000
_cell.length_b   1.000
_cell.length_c   1.000
_cell.angle_alpha   90.00
_cell.angle_beta   90.00
_cell.angle_gamma   90.00
#
_symmetry.space_group_name_H-M   'P 1'
#
loop_
_entity.id
_entity.type
_entity.pdbx_description
1 polymer ?
#
loop_
_entity_poly.entity_id
_entity_poly.type
_entity_poly.pdbx_seq_one_letter_code
_entity_poly.pdbx_strand_id
1 'polypeptide(L)'
;MYILTIVDRETRCVLSWDIIGKRTQENMQACLDQALGAKRYYSDAFPIYGKLYYGAPFELLKNKSETYSVEAVNADMRHYMKRLARRSRCFSRQVQALKKNMQLFVHCYNRRQVMKRRFPKYSFHLIDFLYPVV
;
A
#
# COMPACT_ATOMS: atom_id res chain seq x y z
N MET A 1 -0.48 -16.18 0.02
CA MET A 1 -0.76 -14.96 0.81
C MET A 1 -0.22 -13.78 0.04
N TYR A 2 -1.06 -12.76 -0.16
CA TYR A 2 -0.78 -11.56 -0.92
C TYR A 2 -1.01 -10.36 -0.02
N ILE A 3 -0.24 -9.31 -0.24
CA ILE A 3 -0.47 -8.01 0.42
C ILE A 3 -1.03 -7.11 -0.66
N LEU A 4 -2.24 -6.62 -0.43
CA LEU A 4 -2.89 -5.63 -1.26
C LEU A 4 -2.69 -4.27 -0.60
N THR A 5 -2.35 -3.26 -1.39
CA THR A 5 -2.19 -1.88 -0.94
C THR A 5 -2.84 -0.94 -1.93
N ILE A 6 -3.63 -0.01 -1.41
CA ILE A 6 -4.22 1.10 -2.16
C ILE A 6 -3.48 2.35 -1.71
N VAL A 7 -2.93 3.07 -2.69
CA VAL A 7 -2.00 4.18 -2.44
C VAL A 7 -2.51 5.41 -3.17
N ASP A 8 -2.57 6.54 -2.48
CA ASP A 8 -2.79 7.82 -3.13
C ASP A 8 -1.56 8.19 -3.95
N ARG A 9 -1.75 8.46 -5.25
CA ARG A 9 -0.63 8.67 -6.19
C ARG A 9 0.17 9.93 -5.85
N GLU A 10 -0.52 10.99 -5.43
CA GLU A 10 0.08 12.31 -5.23
C GLU A 10 0.87 12.37 -3.93
N THR A 11 0.29 11.89 -2.83
CA THR A 11 0.92 11.90 -1.50
C THR A 11 1.79 10.67 -1.26
N ARG A 12 1.60 9.59 -2.03
CA ARG A 12 2.15 8.25 -1.78
C ARG A 12 1.72 7.66 -0.44
N CYS A 13 0.69 8.21 0.20
CA CYS A 13 0.11 7.63 1.42
C CYS A 13 -0.63 6.33 1.08
N VAL A 14 -0.50 5.33 1.94
CA VAL A 14 -1.30 4.11 1.88
C VAL A 14 -2.68 4.42 2.46
N LEU A 15 -3.72 4.34 1.62
CA LEU A 15 -5.12 4.62 2.00
C LEU A 15 -5.80 3.39 2.61
N SER A 16 -5.51 2.21 2.07
CA SER A 16 -6.04 0.93 2.56
C SER A 16 -5.04 -0.18 2.26
N TRP A 17 -5.08 -1.26 3.03
CA TRP A 17 -4.26 -2.44 2.82
C TRP A 17 -4.92 -3.67 3.44
N ASP A 18 -4.64 -4.85 2.88
CA ASP A 18 -5.05 -6.12 3.48
C ASP A 18 -4.08 -7.25 3.15
N ILE A 19 -4.13 -8.31 3.96
CA ILE A 19 -3.35 -9.53 3.81
C ILE A 19 -4.31 -10.67 3.45
N ILE A 20 -4.35 -11.02 2.18
CA ILE A 20 -5.33 -11.96 1.62
C ILE A 20 -4.70 -13.31 1.29
N GLY A 21 -5.40 -14.40 1.56
CA GLY A 21 -4.95 -15.75 1.20
C GLY A 21 -4.97 -15.98 -0.31
N LYS A 22 -6.05 -15.52 -0.95
CA LYS A 22 -6.34 -15.66 -2.38
C LYS A 22 -6.79 -14.31 -2.95
N ARG A 23 -6.39 -14.02 -4.19
CA ARG A 23 -6.83 -12.84 -4.96
C ARG A 23 -8.20 -13.11 -5.57
N THR A 24 -9.26 -13.12 -4.74
CA THR A 24 -10.65 -13.22 -5.19
C THR A 24 -11.29 -11.84 -5.26
N GLN A 25 -12.42 -11.74 -5.98
CA GLN A 25 -13.09 -10.46 -6.17
C GLN A 25 -13.59 -9.91 -4.83
N GLU A 26 -14.17 -10.77 -3.97
CA GLU A 26 -14.68 -10.33 -2.67
C GLU A 26 -13.58 -9.76 -1.78
N ASN A 27 -12.43 -10.45 -1.70
CA ASN A 27 -11.30 -10.01 -0.88
C ASN A 27 -10.71 -8.68 -1.37
N MET A 28 -10.65 -8.49 -2.69
CA MET A 28 -10.09 -7.27 -3.26
C MET A 28 -11.07 -6.10 -3.17
N GLN A 29 -12.37 -6.36 -3.35
CA GLN A 29 -13.42 -5.36 -3.15
C GLN A 29 -13.48 -4.91 -1.69
N ALA A 30 -13.44 -5.84 -0.73
CA ALA A 30 -13.46 -5.50 0.69
C ALA A 30 -12.28 -4.59 1.10
N CYS A 31 -11.10 -4.75 0.48
CA CYS A 31 -9.96 -3.86 0.71
C CYS A 31 -10.18 -2.49 0.05
N LEU A 32 -10.79 -2.45 -1.13
CA LEU A 32 -11.14 -1.22 -1.85
C LEU A 32 -12.17 -0.38 -1.09
N ASP A 33 -13.20 -1.02 -0.55
CA ASP A 33 -14.28 -0.36 0.19
C ASP A 33 -13.78 0.29 1.50
N GLN A 34 -12.65 -0.15 2.04
CA GLN A 34 -12.00 0.46 3.20
C GLN A 34 -11.23 1.75 2.87
N ALA A 35 -10.88 1.97 1.60
CA ALA A 35 -10.16 3.17 1.20
C ALA A 35 -11.10 4.37 1.17
N LEU A 36 -10.57 5.55 1.50
CA LEU A 36 -11.24 6.80 1.17
C LEU A 36 -11.34 6.88 -0.36
N GLY A 37 -12.57 6.95 -0.88
CA GLY A 37 -12.85 6.92 -2.32
C GLY A 37 -11.98 7.89 -3.12
N ALA A 38 -11.62 7.52 -4.34
CA ALA A 38 -10.77 8.33 -5.21
C ALA A 38 -11.55 8.89 -6.40
N LYS A 39 -11.07 10.02 -6.96
CA LYS A 39 -11.61 10.59 -8.20
C LYS A 39 -11.31 9.72 -9.43
N ARG A 40 -10.21 8.97 -9.39
CA ARG A 40 -9.78 8.08 -10.47
C ARG A 40 -8.90 6.96 -9.91
N TYR A 41 -9.07 5.76 -10.45
CA TYR A 41 -8.32 4.57 -10.04
C TYR A 41 -7.44 4.05 -11.16
N TYR A 42 -6.24 3.58 -10.78
CA TYR A 42 -5.25 3.00 -11.67
C TYR A 42 -4.77 1.66 -11.10
N SER A 43 -4.74 0.62 -11.93
CA SER A 43 -4.16 -0.68 -11.56
C SER A 43 -3.36 -1.28 -12.71
N ASP A 44 -2.57 -2.30 -12.40
CA ASP A 44 -1.99 -3.15 -13.42
C ASP A 44 -3.08 -3.95 -14.18
N ALA A 45 -2.67 -4.61 -15.26
CA ALA A 45 -3.54 -5.37 -16.15
C ALA A 45 -4.01 -6.73 -15.57
N PHE A 46 -3.94 -6.95 -14.25
CA PHE A 46 -4.44 -8.20 -13.67
C PHE A 46 -5.98 -8.28 -13.83
N PRO A 47 -6.54 -9.35 -14.44
CA PRO A 47 -7.94 -9.37 -14.92
C PRO A 47 -9.00 -9.08 -13.86
N ILE A 48 -8.70 -9.33 -12.58
CA ILE A 48 -9.66 -9.14 -11.50
C ILE A 48 -9.94 -7.66 -11.20
N TYR A 49 -8.99 -6.76 -11.49
CA TYR A 49 -9.19 -5.32 -11.26
C TYR A 49 -10.30 -4.78 -12.17
N GLY A 50 -10.41 -5.30 -13.39
CA GLY A 50 -11.52 -4.97 -14.30
C GLY A 50 -12.91 -5.43 -13.83
N LYS A 51 -13.00 -6.19 -12.73
CA LYS A 51 -14.26 -6.70 -12.17
C LYS A 51 -14.67 -5.99 -10.87
N LEU A 52 -13.84 -5.10 -10.35
CA LEU A 52 -14.12 -4.38 -9.10
C LEU A 52 -15.04 -3.18 -9.34
N TYR A 53 -15.83 -2.83 -8.34
CA TYR A 53 -16.63 -1.63 -8.31
C TYR A 53 -15.86 -0.49 -7.65
N TYR A 54 -15.55 0.56 -8.41
CA TYR A 54 -14.72 1.67 -7.95
C TYR A 54 -15.50 2.92 -7.55
N GLY A 55 -16.79 3.02 -7.91
CA GLY A 55 -17.59 4.23 -7.68
C GLY A 55 -17.08 5.50 -8.40
N ALA A 56 -16.04 5.39 -9.24
CA ALA A 56 -15.41 6.48 -9.99
C ALA A 56 -14.72 5.90 -11.25
N PRO A 57 -14.29 6.75 -12.21
CA PRO A 57 -13.56 6.29 -13.38
C PRO A 57 -12.35 5.43 -13.04
N PHE A 58 -12.24 4.28 -13.71
CA PHE A 58 -11.15 3.31 -13.54
C PHE A 58 -10.46 3.07 -14.89
N GLU A 59 -9.12 3.11 -14.88
CA GLU A 59 -8.29 2.87 -16.05
C GLU A 59 -7.37 1.66 -15.81
N LEU A 60 -7.55 0.64 -16.66
CA LEU A 60 -6.62 -0.50 -16.77
C LEU A 60 -5.43 -0.08 -17.61
N LEU A 61 -4.27 0.09 -16.96
CA LEU A 61 -3.09 0.54 -17.66
C LEU A 61 -2.30 -0.63 -18.22
N LYS A 62 -2.14 -0.63 -19.55
CA LYS A 62 -1.23 -1.54 -20.26
C LYS A 62 0.22 -1.05 -20.18
N ASN A 63 0.43 0.25 -19.94
CA ASN A 63 1.73 0.88 -19.74
C ASN A 63 1.98 1.08 -18.22
N LYS A 64 3.20 0.81 -17.75
CA LYS A 64 3.58 0.94 -16.33
C LYS A 64 3.73 2.40 -15.85
N SER A 65 3.30 3.37 -16.65
CA SER A 65 3.60 4.78 -16.45
C SER A 65 2.87 5.42 -15.28
N GLU A 66 1.74 4.88 -14.84
CA GLU A 66 1.02 5.42 -13.66
C GLU A 66 1.13 4.53 -12.41
N THR A 67 1.81 3.38 -12.48
CA THR A 67 2.00 2.47 -11.33
C THR A 67 3.24 2.78 -10.50
N TYR A 68 4.03 3.80 -10.85
CA TYR A 68 5.29 4.12 -10.17
C TYR A 68 5.13 4.40 -8.67
N SER A 69 4.07 5.10 -8.25
CA SER A 69 3.86 5.41 -6.82
C SER A 69 3.63 4.14 -6.01
N VAL A 70 2.78 3.22 -6.46
CA VAL A 70 2.53 1.96 -5.75
C VAL A 70 3.73 1.02 -5.81
N GLU A 71 4.49 1.01 -6.91
CA GLU A 71 5.73 0.24 -7.04
C GLU A 71 6.82 0.75 -6.09
N ALA A 72 6.96 2.06 -5.93
CA ALA A 72 7.87 2.68 -4.99
C ALA A 72 7.50 2.36 -3.53
N VAL A 73 6.22 2.48 -3.17
CA VAL A 73 5.73 2.08 -1.83
C VAL A 73 5.99 0.60 -1.57
N ASN A 74 5.73 -0.27 -2.56
CA ASN A 74 6.02 -1.69 -2.47
C ASN A 74 7.52 -1.98 -2.31
N ALA A 75 8.40 -1.20 -2.94
CA ALA A 75 9.84 -1.31 -2.76
C ALA A 75 10.27 -0.89 -1.35
N ASP A 76 9.74 0.22 -0.84
CA ASP A 76 9.97 0.68 0.54
C ASP A 76 9.51 -0.39 1.55
N MET A 77 8.32 -0.97 1.36
CA MET A 77 7.82 -2.06 2.21
C MET A 77 8.80 -3.24 2.26
N ARG A 78 9.33 -3.66 1.11
CA ARG A 78 10.31 -4.76 1.04
C ARG A 78 11.64 -4.39 1.70
N HIS A 79 12.02 -3.11 1.64
CA HIS A 79 13.23 -2.60 2.28
C HIS A 79 13.10 -2.64 3.82
N TYR A 80 12.02 -2.09 4.37
CA TYR A 80 11.85 -2.00 5.82
C TYR A 80 11.38 -3.30 6.47
N MET A 81 10.50 -4.05 5.79
CA MET A 81 10.01 -5.32 6.29
C MET A 81 10.81 -6.46 5.66
N LYS A 82 11.97 -6.82 6.23
CA LYS A 82 12.85 -7.90 5.70
C LYS A 82 12.12 -9.22 5.39
N ARG A 83 11.04 -9.53 6.10
CA ARG A 83 10.17 -10.70 5.83
C ARG A 83 9.43 -10.64 4.48
N LEU A 84 9.30 -9.46 3.89
CA LEU A 84 8.74 -9.20 2.55
C LEU A 84 9.82 -9.05 1.48
N ALA A 85 11.10 -9.02 1.86
CA ALA A 85 12.20 -8.78 0.92
C ALA A 85 12.22 -9.79 -0.24
N ARG A 86 11.78 -11.03 0.00
CA ARG A 86 11.62 -12.05 -1.06
C ARG A 86 10.26 -11.92 -1.73
N ARG A 87 10.27 -11.40 -2.97
CA ARG A 87 9.09 -11.14 -3.81
C ARG A 87 8.10 -12.31 -3.91
N SER A 88 8.57 -13.55 -3.89
CA SER A 88 7.76 -14.76 -4.08
C SER A 88 7.41 -15.52 -2.79
N ARG A 89 7.99 -15.17 -1.64
CA ARG A 89 7.82 -15.94 -0.40
C ARG A 89 7.73 -15.00 0.80
N CYS A 90 6.50 -14.72 1.23
CA CYS A 90 6.26 -14.12 2.53
C CYS A 90 6.15 -15.25 3.57
N PHE A 91 7.17 -15.38 4.41
CA PHE A 91 7.16 -16.32 5.54
C PHE A 91 6.76 -15.58 6.80
N SER A 92 5.49 -15.69 7.18
CA SER A 92 5.04 -15.31 8.51
C SER A 92 4.46 -16.55 9.17
N ARG A 93 5.01 -16.95 10.33
CA ARG A 93 4.48 -18.06 11.13
C ARG A 93 3.08 -17.74 11.68
N GLN A 94 2.75 -16.45 11.77
CA GLN A 94 1.47 -15.96 12.27
C GLN A 94 1.01 -14.75 11.44
N VAL A 95 -0.18 -14.85 10.83
CA VAL A 95 -0.77 -13.77 10.03
C VAL A 95 -1.01 -12.51 10.88
N GLN A 96 -1.40 -12.68 12.14
CA GLN A 96 -1.64 -11.55 13.05
C GLN A 96 -0.38 -10.71 13.30
N ALA A 97 0.78 -11.33 13.46
CA ALA A 97 2.04 -10.60 13.58
C ALA A 97 2.39 -9.84 12.29
N LEU A 98 2.01 -10.36 11.13
CA LEU A 98 2.18 -9.61 9.87
C LEU A 98 1.21 -8.43 9.78
N LYS A 99 -0.06 -8.61 10.20
CA LYS A 99 -1.04 -7.51 10.28
C LYS A 99 -0.55 -6.39 11.19
N LYS A 100 -0.02 -6.71 12.37
CA LYS A 100 0.54 -5.70 13.30
C LYS A 100 1.74 -4.97 12.71
N ASN A 101 2.65 -5.68 12.03
CA ASN A 101 3.78 -5.03 11.36
C ASN A 101 3.35 -4.14 10.19
N MET A 102 2.36 -4.57 9.40
CA MET A 102 1.76 -3.75 8.34
C MET A 102 1.12 -2.48 8.93
N GLN A 103 0.35 -2.63 10.01
CA GLN A 103 -0.29 -1.50 10.70
C GLN A 103 0.75 -0.47 11.18
N LEU A 104 1.83 -0.93 11.82
CA LEU A 104 2.92 -0.06 12.27
C LEU A 104 3.63 0.60 11.09
N PHE A 105 3.98 -0.17 10.05
CA PHE A 105 4.63 0.36 8.86
C PHE A 105 3.78 1.46 8.22
N VAL A 106 2.49 1.20 7.95
CA VAL A 106 1.59 2.15 7.30
C VAL A 106 1.44 3.42 8.13
N HIS A 107 1.35 3.29 9.46
CA HIS A 107 1.31 4.43 10.37
C HIS A 107 2.55 5.33 10.22
N CYS A 108 3.75 4.76 10.38
CA CYS A 108 5.00 5.50 10.28
C CYS A 108 5.22 6.06 8.86
N TYR A 109 4.88 5.27 7.84
CA TYR A 109 5.08 5.63 6.44
C TYR A 109 4.23 6.82 6.05
N ASN A 110 2.94 6.81 6.38
CA ASN A 110 2.03 7.89 6.05
C ASN A 110 2.41 9.18 6.78
N ARG A 111 2.80 9.10 8.07
CA ARG A 111 3.32 10.27 8.79
C ARG A 111 4.55 10.86 8.11
N ARG A 112 5.50 10.01 7.68
CA ARG A 112 6.67 10.44 6.92
C ARG A 112 6.29 11.13 5.61
N GLN A 113 5.34 10.59 4.84
CA GLN A 113 4.92 11.22 3.58
C GLN A 113 4.30 12.60 3.81
N VAL A 114 3.45 12.73 4.83
CA VAL A 114 2.88 14.02 5.23
C VAL A 114 3.97 15.01 5.62
N MET A 115 4.96 14.60 6.43
CA MET A 115 6.05 15.49 6.85
C MET A 115 6.97 15.88 5.70
N LYS A 116 7.30 14.96 4.78
CA LYS A 116 8.07 15.28 3.56
C LYS A 116 7.36 16.32 2.70
N ARG A 117 6.03 16.28 2.62
CA ARG A 117 5.25 17.28 1.89
C ARG A 117 5.19 18.62 2.61
N ARG A 118 5.01 18.60 3.94
CA ARG A 118 4.98 19.83 4.77
C ARG A 118 6.34 20.51 4.85
N PHE A 119 7.42 19.75 4.87
CA PHE A 119 8.80 20.22 5.07
C PHE A 119 9.76 19.62 4.04
N PRO A 120 9.68 20.02 2.75
CA PRO A 120 10.40 19.36 1.66
C PRO A 120 11.93 19.49 1.72
N LYS A 121 12.45 20.45 2.49
CA LYS A 121 13.89 20.65 2.69
C LYS A 121 14.51 19.71 3.72
N TYR A 122 13.69 18.99 4.49
CA TYR A 122 14.13 18.13 5.58
C TYR A 122 14.15 16.66 5.16
N SER A 123 15.13 15.92 5.67
CA SER A 123 15.16 14.46 5.57
C SER A 123 14.37 13.87 6.73
N PHE A 124 13.56 12.86 6.43
CA PHE A 124 12.79 12.12 7.42
C PHE A 124 13.03 10.62 7.21
N HIS A 125 13.49 9.94 8.25
CA HIS A 125 13.63 8.50 8.28
C HIS A 125 12.34 7.86 8.81
N LEU A 126 12.09 6.60 8.46
CA LEU A 126 10.88 5.92 8.92
C LEU A 126 10.87 5.72 10.45
N ILE A 127 12.06 5.54 11.04
CA ILE A 127 12.25 5.32 12.48
C ILE A 127 11.85 6.55 13.31
N ASP A 128 11.91 7.75 12.74
CA ASP A 128 11.52 9.01 13.40
C ASP A 128 10.03 9.04 13.79
N PHE A 129 9.23 8.09 13.26
CA PHE A 129 7.80 7.97 13.52
C PHE A 129 7.43 6.71 14.30
N LEU A 130 8.41 5.98 14.81
CA LEU A 130 8.22 4.79 15.63
C LEU A 130 7.99 5.23 17.09
N TYR A 131 6.74 5.22 17.56
CA TYR A 131 6.31 5.63 18.92
C TYR A 131 6.29 7.16 19.18
N PRO A 132 5.51 7.67 20.17
CA PRO A 132 5.48 9.08 20.47
C PRO A 132 6.83 9.47 21.08
N VAL A 133 7.33 10.64 20.67
CA VAL A 133 8.32 11.38 21.45
C VAL A 133 7.66 11.63 22.81
N VAL A 134 8.14 10.93 23.83
CA VAL A 134 7.78 11.15 25.24
C VAL A 134 8.18 12.57 25.63
#